data_AF-A0A2D6W3A1-F1
#
_entry.id   AF-A0A2D6W3A1-F1
#
_cell.length_a   1.000
_cell.length_b   1.000
_cell.length_c   1.000
_cell.angle_alpha   90.00
_cell.angle_beta   90.00
_cell.angle_gamma   90.00
#
_symmetry.space_group_name_H-M   'P 1'
#
loop_
_entity.id
_entity.type
_entity.pdbx_description
1 polymer ?
#
loop_
_entity_poly.entity_id
_entity_poly.type
_entity_poly.pdbx_seq_one_letter_code
_entity_poly.pdbx_strand_id
1 'polypeptide(L)'
;MVFIALSANEVKEFRDQKEFFLLKDLALKLQKEASIAASVEDGYERTFTLPDKLENTVDYSIITQNSIITVNSSKTVFSVRIPDITGNFTKGSNKIERKAGKIYINRQ
;
A
#
# COMPACT_ATOMS: atom_id res chain seq x y z
N MET A 1 -8.12 11.46 -42.27
CA MET A 1 -7.35 10.67 -41.29
C MET A 1 -7.93 10.94 -39.89
N VAL A 2 -8.98 10.21 -39.51
CA VAL A 2 -9.68 10.34 -38.22
C VAL A 2 -9.67 8.96 -37.56
N PHE A 3 -8.50 8.50 -37.13
CA PHE A 3 -8.35 7.25 -36.36
C PHE A 3 -7.43 7.42 -35.14
N ILE A 4 -6.70 8.53 -35.03
CA ILE A 4 -5.71 8.74 -33.96
C ILE A 4 -6.35 9.26 -32.67
N ALA A 5 -7.48 9.98 -32.77
CA ALA A 5 -8.10 10.64 -31.61
C ALA A 5 -8.89 9.67 -30.71
N LEU A 6 -9.48 8.60 -31.26
CA LEU A 6 -10.27 7.63 -30.48
C LEU A 6 -9.39 6.78 -29.57
N SER A 7 -8.21 6.36 -30.06
CA SER A 7 -7.28 5.51 -29.31
C SER A 7 -6.69 6.21 -28.07
N ALA A 8 -6.55 7.55 -28.10
CA ALA A 8 -5.95 8.28 -27.01
C ALA A 8 -6.78 8.24 -25.71
N ASN A 9 -8.12 8.23 -25.83
CA ASN A 9 -9.01 8.14 -24.67
C ASN A 9 -9.00 6.74 -24.05
N GLU A 10 -9.09 5.69 -24.87
CA GLU A 10 -9.06 4.30 -24.39
C GLU A 10 -7.74 3.98 -23.67
N VAL A 11 -6.61 4.47 -24.21
CA VAL A 11 -5.29 4.31 -23.58
C VAL A 11 -5.22 5.01 -22.21
N LYS A 12 -5.88 6.17 -22.06
CA LYS A 12 -5.92 6.90 -20.79
C LYS A 12 -6.75 6.16 -19.74
N GLU A 13 -7.95 5.72 -20.09
CA GLU A 13 -8.82 4.94 -19.18
C GLU A 13 -8.15 3.65 -18.73
N PHE A 14 -7.51 2.92 -19.66
CA PHE A 14 -6.77 1.71 -19.34
C PHE A 14 -5.62 1.97 -18.36
N ARG A 15 -4.90 3.08 -18.53
CA ARG A 15 -3.80 3.47 -17.64
C ARG A 15 -4.30 3.82 -16.23
N ASP A 16 -5.42 4.53 -16.13
CA ASP A 16 -6.02 4.90 -14.85
C ASP A 16 -6.55 3.67 -14.10
N GLN A 17 -7.13 2.70 -14.81
CA GLN A 17 -7.49 1.40 -14.24
C GLN A 17 -6.27 0.63 -13.75
N LYS A 18 -5.20 0.56 -14.55
CA LYS A 18 -3.94 -0.09 -14.14
C LYS A 18 -3.41 0.54 -12.85
N GLU A 19 -3.38 1.86 -12.77
CA GLU A 19 -2.93 2.60 -11.58
C GLU A 19 -3.77 2.24 -10.34
N PHE A 20 -5.09 2.20 -10.48
CA PHE A 20 -5.99 1.76 -9.41
C PHE A 20 -5.69 0.34 -8.92
N PHE A 21 -5.48 -0.62 -9.84
CA PHE A 21 -5.14 -1.99 -9.47
C PHE A 21 -3.81 -2.09 -8.73
N LEU A 22 -2.80 -1.30 -9.12
CA LEU A 22 -1.50 -1.26 -8.43
C LEU A 22 -1.63 -0.72 -7.00
N LEU A 23 -2.41 0.34 -6.81
CA LEU A 23 -2.65 0.90 -5.48
C LEU A 23 -3.43 -0.06 -4.59
N LYS A 24 -4.46 -0.70 -5.16
CA LYS A 24 -5.25 -1.73 -4.50
C LYS A 24 -4.39 -2.90 -4.05
N ASP A 25 -3.53 -3.43 -4.93
CA ASP A 25 -2.65 -4.55 -4.60
C ASP A 25 -1.68 -4.19 -3.47
N LEU A 26 -1.07 -3.00 -3.53
CA LEU A 26 -0.21 -2.50 -2.46
C LEU A 26 -0.97 -2.40 -1.13
N ALA A 27 -2.14 -1.77 -1.11
CA ALA A 27 -2.94 -1.62 0.10
C ALA A 27 -3.35 -2.97 0.70
N LEU A 28 -3.82 -3.91 -0.14
CA LEU A 28 -4.21 -5.25 0.29
C LEU A 28 -3.01 -6.06 0.81
N LYS A 29 -1.83 -5.89 0.21
CA LYS A 29 -0.59 -6.48 0.71
C LYS A 29 -0.28 -5.97 2.12
N LEU A 30 -0.32 -4.64 2.33
CA LEU A 30 -0.07 -4.06 3.66
C LEU A 30 -1.11 -4.51 4.69
N GLN A 31 -2.39 -4.55 4.30
CA GLN A 31 -3.45 -5.08 5.15
C GLN A 31 -3.19 -6.53 5.54
N LYS A 32 -2.77 -7.36 4.58
CA LYS A 32 -2.44 -8.76 4.84
C LYS A 32 -1.28 -8.88 5.82
N GLU A 33 -0.19 -8.13 5.64
CA GLU A 33 0.94 -8.14 6.57
C GLU A 33 0.51 -7.76 8.00
N ALA A 34 -0.25 -6.67 8.14
CA ALA A 34 -0.77 -6.25 9.44
C ALA A 34 -1.72 -7.30 10.05
N SER A 35 -2.54 -7.95 9.24
CA SER A 35 -3.47 -9.00 9.69
C SER A 35 -2.74 -10.27 10.13
N ILE A 36 -1.65 -10.64 9.43
CA ILE A 36 -0.79 -11.76 9.84
C ILE A 36 -0.17 -11.43 11.20
N ALA A 37 0.43 -10.25 11.36
CA ALA A 37 1.00 -9.83 12.63
C ALA A 37 -0.05 -9.82 13.76
N ALA A 38 -1.30 -9.46 13.47
CA ALA A 38 -2.40 -9.52 14.45
C ALA A 38 -2.87 -10.94 14.79
N SER A 39 -2.61 -11.92 13.92
CA SER A 39 -3.09 -13.29 14.08
C SER A 39 -2.06 -14.22 14.73
N VAL A 40 -0.78 -13.86 14.70
CA VAL A 40 0.34 -14.60 15.29
C VAL A 40 0.62 -14.16 16.72
N GLU A 41 1.29 -14.99 17.52
CA GLU A 41 1.69 -14.63 18.89
C GLU A 41 2.84 -13.62 18.93
N ASP A 42 3.11 -13.11 20.14
CA ASP A 42 4.21 -12.21 20.41
C ASP A 42 5.56 -12.86 20.06
N GLY A 43 6.47 -12.06 19.48
CA GLY A 43 7.74 -12.55 18.94
C GLY A 43 7.74 -12.69 17.41
N TYR A 44 6.61 -12.46 16.74
CA TYR A 44 6.59 -12.31 15.30
C TYR A 44 7.38 -11.08 14.86
N GLU A 45 8.25 -11.29 13.87
CA GLU A 45 9.01 -10.25 13.21
C GLU A 45 9.11 -10.56 11.72
N ARG A 46 8.88 -9.56 10.88
CA ARG A 46 9.12 -9.68 9.45
C ARG A 46 9.63 -8.36 8.88
N THR A 47 10.59 -8.46 7.97
CA THR A 47 11.08 -7.32 7.18
C THR A 47 10.66 -7.49 5.73
N PHE A 48 10.21 -6.42 5.11
CA PHE A 48 9.87 -6.38 3.69
C PHE A 48 10.16 -5.00 3.11
N THR A 49 10.34 -4.94 1.79
CA THR A 49 10.67 -3.71 1.10
C THR A 49 9.48 -3.26 0.25
N LEU A 50 9.15 -1.97 0.35
CA LEU A 50 8.22 -1.28 -0.52
C LEU A 50 9.01 -0.50 -1.58
N PRO A 51 8.63 -0.57 -2.87
CA PRO A 51 9.36 0.12 -3.92
C PRO A 51 9.16 1.64 -3.84
N ASP A 52 10.08 2.45 -4.34
CA ASP A 52 9.90 3.90 -4.34
C ASP A 52 8.74 4.37 -5.23
N LYS A 53 8.48 3.60 -6.30
CA LYS A 53 7.40 3.76 -7.27
C LYS A 53 6.76 2.43 -7.61
N LEU A 54 5.45 2.41 -7.84
CA LEU A 54 4.76 1.22 -8.34
C LEU A 54 5.07 1.06 -9.83
N GLU A 55 5.53 -0.13 -10.24
CA GLU A 55 5.94 -0.43 -11.62
C GLU A 55 6.94 0.60 -12.21
N ASN A 56 7.82 1.16 -11.36
CA ASN A 56 8.80 2.20 -11.71
C ASN A 56 8.23 3.51 -12.29
N THR A 57 6.90 3.67 -12.34
CA THR A 57 6.24 4.76 -13.09
C THR A 57 5.20 5.52 -12.30
N VAL A 58 4.60 4.90 -11.27
CA VAL A 58 3.52 5.50 -10.48
C VAL A 58 4.07 5.92 -9.12
N ASP A 59 4.05 7.23 -8.89
CA ASP A 59 4.30 7.81 -7.58
C ASP A 59 3.11 7.61 -6.65
N TYR A 60 3.40 7.24 -5.41
CA TYR A 60 2.40 6.99 -4.39
C TYR A 60 2.86 7.48 -3.01
N SER A 61 1.92 7.69 -2.10
CA SER A 61 2.18 7.85 -0.67
C SER A 61 1.28 6.92 0.14
N ILE A 62 1.73 6.63 1.36
CA ILE A 62 1.01 5.79 2.31
C ILE A 62 0.75 6.65 3.55
N ILE A 63 -0.49 6.67 3.99
CA ILE A 63 -0.91 7.29 5.24
C ILE A 63 -1.56 6.21 6.09
N THR A 64 -1.16 6.09 7.35
CA THR A 64 -1.79 5.17 8.30
C THR A 64 -2.38 5.98 9.45
N GLN A 65 -3.70 5.97 9.59
CA GLN A 65 -4.41 6.64 10.68
C GLN A 65 -5.66 5.85 11.06
N ASN A 66 -6.00 5.82 12.35
CA ASN A 66 -7.24 5.25 12.87
C ASN A 66 -7.52 3.82 12.35
N SER A 67 -6.49 2.97 12.33
CA SER A 67 -6.58 1.60 11.85
C SER A 67 -7.04 1.49 10.39
N ILE A 68 -6.69 2.50 9.58
CA ILE A 68 -6.91 2.54 8.13
C ILE A 68 -5.57 2.87 7.47
N ILE A 69 -5.23 2.10 6.44
CA ILE A 69 -4.16 2.44 5.50
C ILE A 69 -4.82 3.08 4.30
N THR A 70 -4.37 4.28 3.95
CA THR A 70 -4.71 4.97 2.70
C THR A 70 -3.47 5.02 1.83
N VAL A 71 -3.58 4.42 0.64
CA VAL A 71 -2.59 4.55 -0.42
C VAL A 71 -3.16 5.50 -1.45
N ASN A 72 -2.41 6.55 -1.76
CA ASN A 72 -2.83 7.56 -2.72
C ASN A 72 -1.76 7.79 -3.78
N SER A 73 -2.19 8.06 -5.00
CA SER A 73 -1.37 8.50 -6.12
C SER A 73 -1.86 9.87 -6.59
N SER A 74 -1.29 10.37 -7.68
CA SER A 74 -1.76 11.62 -8.31
C SER A 74 -3.20 11.54 -8.84
N LYS A 75 -3.74 10.35 -9.11
CA LYS A 75 -5.04 10.17 -9.78
C LYS A 75 -6.06 9.39 -9.00
N THR A 76 -5.63 8.51 -8.09
CA THR A 76 -6.54 7.61 -7.40
C THR A 76 -6.14 7.40 -5.95
N VAL A 77 -7.11 6.98 -5.15
CA VAL A 77 -6.96 6.72 -3.73
C VAL A 77 -7.64 5.39 -3.41
N PHE A 78 -6.98 4.59 -2.58
CA PHE A 78 -7.52 3.34 -2.10
C PHE A 78 -7.24 3.19 -0.61
N SER A 79 -8.27 2.84 0.14
CA SER A 79 -8.20 2.72 1.60
C SER A 79 -8.68 1.37 2.07
N VAL A 80 -7.97 0.80 3.04
CA VAL A 80 -8.28 -0.50 3.64
C VAL A 80 -8.20 -0.40 5.16
N ARG A 81 -9.11 -1.09 5.85
CA ARG A 81 -9.06 -1.23 7.30
C ARG A 81 -7.98 -2.24 7.67
N ILE A 82 -7.22 -1.94 8.72
CA ILE A 82 -6.20 -2.81 9.30
C ILE A 82 -6.45 -2.98 10.80
N PRO A 83 -5.80 -3.95 11.45
CA PRO A 83 -5.71 -4.01 12.91
C PRO A 83 -5.06 -2.74 13.47
N ASP A 84 -5.19 -2.53 14.78
CA ASP A 84 -4.51 -1.43 15.47
C ASP A 84 -2.99 -1.64 15.39
N ILE A 85 -2.28 -0.64 14.88
CA ILE A 85 -0.82 -0.65 14.74
C ILE A 85 -0.23 0.65 15.27
N THR A 86 0.99 0.56 15.80
CA THR A 86 1.78 1.71 16.23
C THR A 86 2.93 1.94 15.25
N GLY A 87 3.03 3.13 14.68
CA GLY A 87 4.05 3.49 13.69
C GLY A 87 3.47 3.67 12.29
N ASN A 88 4.34 3.84 11.29
CA ASN A 88 3.94 4.16 9.92
C ASN A 88 4.76 3.35 8.91
N PHE A 89 4.11 2.89 7.84
CA PHE A 89 4.80 2.33 6.69
C PHE A 89 5.50 3.44 5.91
N THR A 90 6.73 3.18 5.48
CA THR A 90 7.55 4.09 4.69
C THR A 90 7.89 3.42 3.36
N LYS A 91 8.35 4.21 2.38
CA LYS A 91 9.00 3.62 1.20
C LYS A 91 10.32 2.96 1.63
N GLY A 92 10.76 1.96 0.88
CA GLY A 92 11.97 1.20 1.21
C GLY A 92 11.73 0.12 2.26
N SER A 93 12.72 -0.10 3.12
CA SER A 93 12.68 -1.18 4.11
C SER A 93 11.67 -0.88 5.21
N ASN A 94 10.79 -1.84 5.48
CA ASN A 94 9.82 -1.80 6.55
C ASN A 94 9.97 -3.03 7.43
N LYS A 95 9.86 -2.83 8.74
CA LYS A 95 9.84 -3.89 9.74
C LYS A 95 8.50 -3.89 10.46
N ILE A 96 7.84 -5.04 10.48
CA ILE A 96 6.64 -5.30 11.29
C ILE A 96 7.01 -6.27 12.41
N GLU A 97 6.65 -5.91 13.64
CA GLU A 97 6.89 -6.74 14.83
C GLU A 97 5.65 -6.78 15.72
N ARG A 98 5.43 -7.91 16.39
CA ARG A 98 4.43 -8.02 17.45
C ARG A 98 5.10 -8.22 18.81
N LYS A 99 4.82 -7.34 19.76
CA LYS A 99 5.40 -7.38 21.10
C LYS A 99 4.42 -6.86 22.15
N ALA A 100 4.26 -7.60 23.23
CA ALA A 100 3.34 -7.28 24.33
C ALA A 100 1.90 -7.06 23.84
N GLY A 101 1.42 -7.92 22.93
CA GLY A 101 0.08 -7.84 22.34
C GLY A 101 -0.17 -6.65 21.41
N LYS A 102 0.86 -5.88 21.06
CA LYS A 102 0.78 -4.72 20.15
C LYS A 102 1.62 -4.93 18.90
N ILE A 103 1.16 -4.38 17.79
CA ILE A 103 1.84 -4.43 16.50
C ILE A 103 2.58 -3.12 16.29
N TYR A 104 3.87 -3.19 15.99
CA TYR A 104 4.70 -2.04 15.69
C TYR A 104 5.21 -2.10 14.25
N ILE A 105 5.20 -0.96 13.58
CA ILE A 105 5.79 -0.75 12.26
C ILE A 105 6.95 0.23 12.41
N ASN A 106 8.12 -0.15 11.89
CA ASN A 106 9.33 0.69 11.88
C ASN A 106 9.61 1.32 13.25
N ARG A 107 9.55 0.47 14.29
CA ARG A 107 9.86 0.86 15.65
C ARG A 107 11.26 1.45 15.70
N GLN A 108 11.38 2.68 16.18
CA GLN A 108 12.64 3.31 16.55
C GLN A 108 13.02 2.98 18.00
#